data_AF-A0A7Z2ZDB2-F1
#
_entry.id   AF-A0A7Z2ZDB2-F1
#
_cell.length_a   1.000
_cell.length_b   1.000
_cell.length_c   1.000
_cell.angle_alpha   90.00
_cell.angle_beta   90.00
_cell.angle_gamma   90.00
#
_symmetry.space_group_name_H-M   'P 1'
#
loop_
_entity.id
_entity.type
_entity.pdbx_description
1 polymer ?
#
loop_
_entity_poly.entity_id
_entity_poly.type
_entity_poly.pdbx_seq_one_letter_code
_entity_poly.pdbx_strand_id
1 'polypeptide(L)'
;MHIKRYRHTLQLAVIMLMTSLVAGCGINNIPTYDEQVKSAWAQVENQYQRRADLIPNLVETVKGFARQEQETLTAVTEARSRATSIQISADDLDDPEKMRAFEQAQSQLTGALSRLMAVSERYPDLKSNQNFLALQSQLEGTENRISVARRDYVSAVQQYNTEIRTFPGRLWHTIMYSDMPLRENFEATTENADQAPQVQFE
;
A
#
# COMPACT_ATOMS: atom_id res chain seq x y z
N MET A 1 -2.94 -2.53 64.38
CA MET A 1 -3.69 -3.06 63.20
C MET A 1 -4.16 -1.98 62.23
N HIS A 2 -4.44 -0.74 62.66
CA HIS A 2 -4.96 0.35 61.80
C HIS A 2 -3.98 0.91 60.74
N ILE A 3 -2.67 0.95 61.02
CA ILE A 3 -1.66 1.51 60.08
C ILE A 3 -1.53 0.69 58.79
N LYS A 4 -1.67 -0.64 58.86
CA LYS A 4 -1.65 -1.51 57.66
C LYS A 4 -2.87 -1.30 56.77
N ARG A 5 -4.06 -1.09 57.36
CA ARG A 5 -5.30 -0.80 56.60
C ARG A 5 -5.19 0.51 55.83
N TYR A 6 -4.63 1.56 56.44
CA TYR A 6 -4.46 2.86 55.80
C TYR A 6 -3.47 2.84 54.61
N ARG A 7 -2.41 2.03 54.72
CA ARG A 7 -1.45 1.81 53.62
C ARG A 7 -2.10 1.12 52.42
N HIS A 8 -2.94 0.10 52.65
CA HIS A 8 -3.62 -0.60 51.56
C HIS A 8 -4.68 0.26 50.86
N THR A 9 -5.45 1.06 51.61
CA THR A 9 -6.42 1.99 51.01
C THR A 9 -5.73 3.08 50.19
N LEU A 10 -4.58 3.59 50.64
CA LEU A 10 -3.77 4.55 49.89
C LEU A 10 -3.20 3.92 48.61
N GLN A 11 -2.69 2.69 48.68
CA GLN A 11 -2.20 1.96 47.50
C GLN A 11 -3.31 1.75 46.46
N LEU A 12 -4.51 1.35 46.89
CA LEU A 12 -5.66 1.17 46.00
C LEU A 12 -6.11 2.48 45.35
N ALA A 13 -6.12 3.59 46.10
CA ALA A 13 -6.46 4.90 45.56
C ALA A 13 -5.44 5.40 44.52
N VAL A 14 -4.15 5.18 44.75
CA VAL A 14 -3.08 5.52 43.79
C VAL A 14 -3.19 4.66 42.53
N ILE A 15 -3.47 3.37 42.66
CA ILE A 15 -3.69 2.48 41.50
C ILE A 15 -4.90 2.95 40.69
N MET A 16 -6.02 3.25 41.36
CA MET A 16 -7.25 3.71 40.70
C MET A 16 -7.05 5.06 39.98
N LEU A 17 -6.32 5.99 40.60
CA LEU A 17 -5.96 7.28 39.99
C LEU A 17 -5.03 7.09 38.78
N MET A 18 -4.01 6.24 38.90
CA MET A 18 -3.11 5.90 37.80
C MET A 18 -3.86 5.23 36.64
N THR A 19 -4.78 4.30 36.90
CA THR A 19 -5.60 3.68 35.85
C THR A 19 -6.53 4.69 35.17
N SER A 20 -7.07 5.66 35.92
CA SER A 20 -7.94 6.70 35.36
C SER A 20 -7.19 7.72 34.49
N LEU A 21 -5.95 8.06 34.86
CA LEU A 21 -5.06 8.92 34.07
C LEU A 21 -4.57 8.22 32.80
N VAL A 22 -4.31 6.91 32.87
CA VAL A 22 -3.91 6.11 31.72
C VAL A 22 -5.07 5.97 30.74
N ALA A 23 -6.28 5.64 31.20
CA ALA A 23 -7.47 5.43 30.36
C ALA A 23 -7.86 6.62 29.46
N GLY A 24 -7.47 7.85 29.83
CA GLY A 24 -7.75 9.07 29.05
C GLY A 24 -6.76 9.35 27.91
N CYS A 25 -5.59 8.72 27.88
CA CYS A 25 -4.54 9.01 26.90
C CYS A 25 -4.14 7.74 26.12
N GLY A 26 -4.71 7.58 24.92
CA GLY A 26 -4.21 6.65 23.91
C GLY A 26 -4.94 5.31 23.77
N ILE A 27 -5.95 5.02 24.61
CA ILE A 27 -6.76 3.79 24.49
C ILE A 27 -7.45 3.65 23.12
N ASN A 28 -7.79 4.78 22.49
CA ASN A 28 -8.43 4.80 21.17
C ASN A 28 -7.42 4.92 20.01
N ASN A 29 -6.12 5.08 20.28
CA ASN A 29 -5.12 5.26 19.23
C ASN A 29 -5.03 4.01 18.35
N ILE A 30 -4.99 2.82 18.94
CA ILE A 30 -4.82 1.57 18.19
C ILE A 30 -5.97 1.35 17.19
N PRO A 31 -7.26 1.36 17.58
CA PRO A 31 -8.36 1.26 16.61
C PRO A 31 -8.36 2.42 15.60
N THR A 32 -8.02 3.63 16.04
CA THR A 32 -7.99 4.81 15.16
C THR A 32 -6.92 4.67 14.08
N TYR A 33 -5.73 4.19 14.42
CA TYR A 33 -4.65 3.96 13.47
C TYR A 33 -4.93 2.76 12.57
N ASP A 34 -5.60 1.72 13.08
CA ASP A 34 -6.04 0.58 12.27
C ASP A 34 -7.00 1.03 11.15
N GLU A 35 -8.01 1.83 11.49
CA GLU A 35 -8.93 2.39 10.50
C GLU A 35 -8.25 3.34 9.50
N GLN A 36 -7.19 4.04 9.93
CA GLN A 36 -6.36 4.84 9.01
C GLN A 36 -5.59 3.97 8.02
N VAL A 37 -5.04 2.82 8.47
CA VAL A 37 -4.39 1.85 7.58
C VAL A 37 -5.38 1.31 6.55
N LYS A 38 -6.57 0.87 6.98
CA LYS A 38 -7.61 0.37 6.08
C LYS A 38 -8.07 1.42 5.07
N SER A 39 -8.26 2.66 5.52
CA SER A 39 -8.62 3.78 4.66
C SER A 39 -7.53 4.08 3.62
N ALA A 40 -6.26 4.11 4.05
CA ALA A 40 -5.14 4.32 3.14
C ALA A 40 -5.02 3.17 2.12
N TRP A 41 -5.24 1.92 2.55
CA TRP A 41 -5.27 0.76 1.64
C TRP A 41 -6.36 0.90 0.58
N ALA A 42 -7.58 1.27 0.97
CA ALA A 42 -8.66 1.48 0.02
C ALA A 42 -8.31 2.56 -1.03
N GLN A 43 -7.55 3.60 -0.65
CA GLN A 43 -7.05 4.58 -1.61
C GLN A 43 -6.05 3.96 -2.60
N VAL A 44 -5.15 3.09 -2.15
CA VAL A 44 -4.21 2.37 -2.99
C VAL A 44 -4.97 1.48 -4.00
N GLU A 45 -5.94 0.70 -3.53
CA GLU A 45 -6.78 -0.15 -4.38
C GLU A 45 -7.51 0.67 -5.44
N ASN A 46 -8.09 1.81 -5.07
CA ASN A 46 -8.78 2.69 -6.01
C ASN A 46 -7.86 3.17 -7.15
N GLN A 47 -6.60 3.49 -6.86
CA GLN A 47 -5.67 3.92 -7.91
C GLN A 47 -5.24 2.75 -8.80
N TYR A 48 -5.00 1.56 -8.23
CA TYR A 48 -4.69 0.36 -9.02
C TYR A 48 -5.86 -0.08 -9.90
N GLN A 49 -7.09 -0.01 -9.39
CA GLN A 49 -8.30 -0.29 -10.15
C GLN A 49 -8.44 0.68 -11.32
N ARG A 50 -8.27 1.99 -11.07
CA ARG A 50 -8.29 3.01 -12.13
C ARG A 50 -7.26 2.71 -13.22
N ARG A 51 -6.04 2.29 -12.85
CA ARG A 51 -5.01 1.89 -13.81
C ARG A 51 -5.48 0.73 -14.67
N ALA A 52 -6.07 -0.29 -14.05
CA ALA A 52 -6.61 -1.45 -14.75
C ALA A 52 -7.77 -1.09 -15.70
N ASP A 53 -8.62 -0.13 -15.34
CA ASP A 53 -9.78 0.31 -16.13
C ASP A 53 -9.40 1.09 -17.38
N LEU A 54 -8.24 1.74 -17.41
CA LEU A 54 -7.74 2.47 -18.58
C LEU A 54 -7.14 1.55 -19.65
N ILE A 55 -6.69 0.36 -19.27
CA ILE A 55 -5.95 -0.56 -20.15
C ILE A 55 -6.75 -1.04 -21.36
N PRO A 56 -8.03 -1.45 -21.25
CA PRO A 56 -8.80 -1.88 -22.42
C PRO A 56 -8.85 -0.81 -23.51
N ASN A 57 -9.11 0.45 -23.14
CA ASN A 57 -9.12 1.57 -24.08
C ASN A 57 -7.74 1.83 -24.70
N LEU A 58 -6.67 1.69 -23.92
CA LEU A 58 -5.31 1.77 -24.43
C LEU A 58 -5.01 0.65 -25.44
N VAL A 59 -5.34 -0.60 -25.10
CA VAL A 59 -5.14 -1.78 -25.96
C VAL A 59 -5.90 -1.63 -27.27
N GLU A 60 -7.17 -1.20 -27.24
CA GLU A 60 -7.95 -0.97 -28.46
C GLU A 60 -7.38 0.17 -29.31
N THR A 61 -6.92 1.25 -28.68
CA THR A 61 -6.26 2.35 -29.40
C THR A 61 -4.98 1.87 -30.09
N VAL A 62 -4.10 1.14 -29.38
CA VAL A 62 -2.87 0.60 -29.98
C VAL A 62 -3.18 -0.43 -31.07
N LYS A 63 -4.18 -1.30 -30.87
CA LYS A 63 -4.64 -2.25 -31.90
C LYS A 63 -5.02 -1.54 -33.20
N GLY A 64 -5.61 -0.35 -33.16
CA GLY A 64 -5.95 0.40 -34.37
C GLY A 64 -4.76 0.71 -35.28
N PHE A 65 -3.57 0.92 -34.70
CA PHE A 65 -2.37 1.35 -35.42
C PHE A 65 -1.30 0.26 -35.55
N ALA A 66 -1.20 -0.64 -34.56
CA ALA A 66 -0.12 -1.61 -34.41
C ALA A 66 -0.65 -3.05 -34.28
N ARG A 67 -1.57 -3.47 -35.17
CA ARG A 67 -2.17 -4.84 -35.15
C ARG A 67 -1.16 -5.99 -35.16
N GLN A 68 0.06 -5.75 -35.66
CA GLN A 68 1.12 -6.74 -35.76
C GLN A 68 1.75 -7.04 -34.38
N GLU A 69 1.56 -6.15 -33.40
CA GLU A 69 2.12 -6.27 -32.04
C GLU A 69 1.23 -7.12 -31.12
N GLN A 70 0.74 -8.25 -31.64
CA GLN A 70 -0.20 -9.13 -30.94
C GLN A 70 0.39 -9.69 -29.64
N GLU A 71 1.65 -10.07 -29.65
CA GLU A 71 2.34 -10.59 -28.47
C GLU A 71 2.35 -9.55 -27.33
N THR A 72 2.71 -8.30 -27.64
CA THR A 72 2.72 -7.19 -26.68
C THR A 72 1.32 -6.92 -26.13
N LEU A 73 0.31 -6.87 -26.99
CA LEU A 73 -1.08 -6.58 -26.59
C LEU A 73 -1.67 -7.70 -25.72
N THR A 74 -1.36 -8.96 -26.04
CA THR A 74 -1.73 -10.13 -25.24
C THR A 74 -1.06 -10.07 -23.88
N ALA A 75 0.25 -9.80 -23.83
CA ALA A 75 1.00 -9.70 -22.58
C ALA A 75 0.43 -8.61 -21.64
N VAL A 76 0.00 -7.46 -22.17
CA VAL A 76 -0.64 -6.40 -21.39
C VAL A 76 -2.01 -6.83 -20.86
N THR A 77 -2.81 -7.50 -21.71
CA THR A 77 -4.14 -7.99 -21.34
C THR A 77 -4.06 -9.05 -20.25
N GLU A 78 -3.13 -9.99 -20.37
CA GLU A 78 -2.87 -11.01 -19.34
C GLU A 78 -2.33 -10.40 -18.05
N ALA A 79 -1.38 -9.48 -18.13
CA ALA A 79 -0.82 -8.82 -16.95
C ALA A 79 -1.90 -8.03 -16.19
N ARG A 80 -2.80 -7.35 -16.92
CA ARG A 80 -4.00 -6.75 -16.33
C ARG A 80 -4.87 -7.79 -15.63
N SER A 81 -5.19 -8.89 -16.31
CA SER A 81 -6.04 -9.94 -15.74
C SER A 81 -5.46 -10.51 -14.45
N ARG A 82 -4.15 -10.76 -14.41
CA ARG A 82 -3.44 -11.21 -13.21
C ARG A 82 -3.51 -10.15 -12.11
N ALA A 83 -3.19 -8.89 -12.42
CA ALA A 83 -3.24 -7.79 -11.46
C ALA A 83 -4.63 -7.56 -10.85
N THR A 84 -5.72 -7.75 -11.62
CA THR A 84 -7.09 -7.61 -11.11
C THR A 84 -7.63 -8.86 -10.43
N SER A 85 -6.99 -10.02 -10.63
CA SER A 85 -7.42 -11.28 -10.01
C SER A 85 -7.01 -11.41 -8.54
N ILE A 86 -5.98 -10.67 -8.14
CA ILE A 86 -5.50 -10.63 -6.75
C ILE A 86 -6.23 -9.48 -6.06
N GLN A 87 -7.15 -9.82 -5.17
CA GLN A 87 -7.87 -8.88 -4.32
C GLN A 87 -7.37 -9.05 -2.89
N ILE A 88 -7.09 -7.93 -2.22
CA ILE A 88 -6.60 -7.89 -0.84
C ILE A 88 -7.67 -7.17 -0.03
N SER A 89 -8.38 -7.91 0.81
CA SER A 89 -9.33 -7.29 1.71
C SER A 89 -8.61 -6.60 2.87
N ALA A 90 -9.32 -5.76 3.62
CA ALA A 90 -8.79 -5.11 4.82
C ALA A 90 -8.30 -6.12 5.88
N ASP A 91 -8.85 -7.34 5.87
CA ASP A 91 -8.49 -8.44 6.78
C ASP A 91 -7.27 -9.23 6.30
N ASP A 92 -6.78 -8.96 5.09
CA ASP A 92 -5.59 -9.60 4.51
C ASP A 92 -4.33 -8.75 4.66
N LEU A 93 -4.41 -7.58 5.30
CA LEU A 93 -3.31 -6.61 5.40
C LEU A 93 -2.18 -7.04 6.33
N ASP A 94 -2.37 -8.11 7.07
CA ASP A 94 -1.34 -8.78 7.88
C ASP A 94 -0.80 -10.06 7.22
N ASP A 95 -1.24 -10.42 6.00
CA ASP A 95 -0.74 -11.57 5.24
C ASP A 95 0.40 -11.15 4.28
N PRO A 96 1.67 -11.49 4.58
CA PRO A 96 2.80 -11.08 3.76
C PRO A 96 2.83 -11.76 2.39
N GLU A 97 2.28 -12.98 2.28
CA GLU A 97 2.28 -13.72 1.01
C GLU A 97 1.28 -13.10 0.04
N LYS A 98 0.10 -12.73 0.51
CA LYS A 98 -0.92 -12.05 -0.30
C LYS A 98 -0.44 -10.66 -0.74
N MET A 99 0.13 -9.88 0.18
CA MET A 99 0.68 -8.56 -0.14
C MET A 99 1.79 -8.65 -1.19
N ARG A 100 2.73 -9.59 -1.04
CA ARG A 100 3.79 -9.82 -2.04
C ARG A 100 3.25 -10.27 -3.39
N ALA A 101 2.26 -11.16 -3.41
CA ALA A 101 1.63 -11.62 -4.64
C ALA A 101 0.93 -10.45 -5.37
N PHE A 102 0.23 -9.59 -4.63
CA PHE A 102 -0.38 -8.38 -5.16
C PHE A 102 0.68 -7.45 -5.77
N GLU A 103 1.74 -7.12 -5.03
CA GLU A 103 2.84 -6.28 -5.52
C GLU A 103 3.49 -6.84 -6.79
N GLN A 104 3.75 -8.15 -6.81
CA GLN A 104 4.35 -8.81 -7.96
C GLN A 104 3.45 -8.69 -9.20
N ALA A 105 2.14 -8.90 -9.06
CA ALA A 105 1.21 -8.76 -10.17
C ALA A 105 1.12 -7.30 -10.65
N GLN A 106 1.14 -6.32 -9.73
CA GLN A 106 1.19 -4.91 -10.09
C GLN A 106 2.48 -4.51 -10.81
N SER A 107 3.63 -5.07 -10.42
CA SER A 107 4.93 -4.87 -11.06
C SER A 107 4.98 -5.47 -12.48
N GLN A 108 4.45 -6.69 -12.65
CA GLN A 108 4.32 -7.31 -13.98
C GLN A 108 3.49 -6.45 -14.93
N LEU A 109 2.39 -5.86 -14.43
CA LEU A 109 1.57 -4.94 -15.21
C LEU A 109 2.33 -3.67 -15.59
N THR A 110 3.05 -3.04 -14.64
CA THR A 110 3.91 -1.88 -14.94
C THR A 110 4.91 -2.21 -16.05
N GLY A 111 5.61 -3.35 -15.94
CA GLY A 111 6.58 -3.77 -16.96
C GLY A 111 5.96 -4.04 -18.33
N ALA A 112 4.74 -4.61 -18.39
CA ALA A 112 4.01 -4.79 -19.64
C ALA A 112 3.61 -3.46 -20.28
N LEU A 113 3.17 -2.49 -19.48
CA LEU A 113 2.86 -1.13 -19.96
C LEU A 113 4.10 -0.41 -20.47
N SER A 114 5.25 -0.54 -19.80
CA SER A 114 6.51 0.04 -20.27
C SER A 114 6.91 -0.50 -21.65
N ARG A 115 6.77 -1.82 -21.89
CA ARG A 115 7.00 -2.42 -23.20
C ARG A 115 6.04 -1.88 -24.26
N LEU A 116 4.76 -1.73 -23.92
CA LEU A 116 3.75 -1.14 -24.82
C LEU A 116 4.08 0.32 -25.19
N MET A 117 4.60 1.11 -24.25
CA MET A 117 5.06 2.47 -24.55
C MET A 117 6.26 2.47 -25.50
N ALA A 118 7.21 1.56 -25.32
CA ALA A 118 8.33 1.40 -26.26
C ALA A 118 7.87 0.97 -27.66
N VAL A 119 6.77 0.20 -27.77
CA VAL A 119 6.15 -0.10 -29.06
C VAL A 119 5.65 1.16 -29.74
N SER A 120 5.00 2.07 -29.01
CA SER A 120 4.44 3.31 -29.59
C SER A 120 5.48 4.19 -30.28
N GLU A 121 6.74 4.15 -29.84
CA GLU A 121 7.85 4.88 -30.46
C GLU A 121 8.14 4.43 -31.91
N ARG A 122 7.80 3.18 -32.25
CA ARG A 122 7.95 2.63 -33.61
C ARG A 122 6.81 3.01 -34.55
N TYR A 123 5.73 3.60 -34.04
CA TYR A 123 4.52 3.92 -34.79
C TYR A 123 4.18 5.42 -34.67
N PRO A 124 4.72 6.29 -35.57
CA PRO A 124 4.53 7.74 -35.49
C PRO A 124 3.06 8.21 -35.46
N ASP A 125 2.19 7.53 -36.21
CA ASP A 125 0.75 7.84 -36.24
C ASP A 125 0.06 7.54 -34.91
N LEU A 126 0.49 6.49 -34.20
CA LEU A 126 0.02 6.18 -32.85
C LEU A 126 0.58 7.19 -31.83
N LYS A 127 1.87 7.50 -31.94
CA LYS A 127 2.55 8.45 -31.06
C LYS A 127 1.92 9.84 -31.10
N SER A 128 1.44 10.26 -32.26
CA SER A 128 0.74 11.55 -32.45
C SER A 128 -0.78 11.47 -32.25
N ASN A 129 -1.32 10.29 -31.96
CA ASN A 129 -2.75 10.11 -31.76
C ASN A 129 -3.20 10.76 -30.44
N GLN A 130 -4.16 11.68 -30.52
CA GLN A 130 -4.62 12.44 -29.35
C GLN A 130 -5.28 11.56 -28.27
N ASN A 131 -5.99 10.49 -28.65
CA ASN A 131 -6.58 9.58 -27.67
C ASN A 131 -5.49 8.77 -26.95
N PHE A 132 -4.46 8.33 -27.68
CA PHE A 132 -3.30 7.64 -27.10
C PHE A 132 -2.54 8.54 -26.12
N LEU A 133 -2.23 9.78 -26.52
CA LEU A 133 -1.54 10.75 -25.66
C LEU A 133 -2.36 11.08 -24.41
N ALA A 134 -3.69 11.21 -24.53
CA ALA A 134 -4.57 11.41 -23.39
C ALA A 134 -4.54 10.21 -22.42
N LEU A 135 -4.62 8.97 -22.93
CA LEU A 135 -4.55 7.75 -22.11
C LEU A 135 -3.17 7.58 -21.45
N GLN A 136 -2.09 7.90 -22.16
CA GLN A 136 -0.74 7.89 -21.61
C GLN A 136 -0.62 8.87 -20.44
N SER A 137 -1.09 10.11 -20.61
CA SER A 137 -1.11 11.12 -19.54
C SER A 137 -1.97 10.70 -18.35
N GLN A 138 -3.13 10.06 -18.59
CA GLN A 138 -3.97 9.51 -17.52
C GLN A 138 -3.29 8.38 -16.76
N LEU A 139 -2.56 7.49 -17.44
CA LEU A 139 -1.81 6.41 -16.82
C LEU A 139 -0.64 6.94 -16.00
N GLU A 140 0.14 7.88 -16.53
CA GLU A 140 1.22 8.55 -15.79
C GLU A 140 0.66 9.27 -14.55
N GLY A 141 -0.44 10.00 -14.70
CA GLY A 141 -1.14 10.61 -13.58
C GLY A 141 -1.67 9.61 -12.57
N THR A 142 -2.04 8.40 -13.00
CA THR A 142 -2.45 7.32 -12.08
C THR A 142 -1.24 6.75 -11.35
N GLU A 143 -0.12 6.53 -12.02
CA GLU A 143 1.11 6.00 -11.42
C GLU A 143 1.67 6.95 -10.35
N ASN A 144 1.64 8.26 -10.61
CA ASN A 144 2.01 9.26 -9.61
C ASN A 144 1.10 9.19 -8.37
N ARG A 145 -0.21 8.98 -8.56
CA ARG A 145 -1.15 8.82 -7.44
C ARG A 145 -0.96 7.50 -6.70
N ILE A 146 -0.62 6.42 -7.40
CA ILE A 146 -0.25 5.13 -6.78
C ILE A 146 0.96 5.34 -5.87
N SER A 147 2.01 6.02 -6.34
CA SER A 147 3.20 6.29 -5.54
C SER A 147 2.87 7.05 -4.24
N VAL A 148 2.05 8.11 -4.34
CA VAL A 148 1.58 8.86 -3.17
C VAL A 148 0.73 8.00 -2.24
N ALA A 149 -0.26 7.27 -2.76
CA ALA A 149 -1.13 6.41 -1.97
C ALA A 149 -0.34 5.31 -1.24
N ARG A 150 0.65 4.69 -1.90
CA ARG A 150 1.55 3.71 -1.26
C ARG A 150 2.35 4.34 -0.13
N ARG A 151 2.90 5.54 -0.33
CA ARG A 151 3.64 6.27 0.73
C ARG A 151 2.74 6.59 1.93
N ASP A 152 1.52 7.01 1.67
CA ASP A 152 0.57 7.37 2.72
C ASP A 152 0.13 6.10 3.49
N TYR A 153 -0.08 4.96 2.80
CA TYR A 153 -0.29 3.66 3.43
C TYR A 153 0.91 3.22 4.28
N VAL A 154 2.12 3.29 3.74
CA VAL A 154 3.38 2.98 4.46
C VAL A 154 3.48 3.79 5.75
N SER A 155 3.12 5.07 5.69
CA SER A 155 3.13 5.97 6.84
C SER A 155 2.08 5.59 7.88
N ALA A 156 0.87 5.24 7.45
CA ALA A 156 -0.19 4.76 8.34
C ALA A 156 0.19 3.44 9.03
N VAL A 157 0.74 2.48 8.27
CA VAL A 157 1.24 1.20 8.79
C VAL A 157 2.36 1.43 9.80
N GLN A 158 3.31 2.32 9.50
CA GLN A 158 4.38 2.67 10.43
C GLN A 158 3.82 3.26 11.73
N GLN A 159 2.84 4.17 11.65
CA GLN A 159 2.22 4.77 12.84
C GLN A 159 1.51 3.72 13.69
N TYR A 160 0.67 2.89 13.07
CA TYR A 160 -0.03 1.79 13.72
C TYR A 160 0.94 0.79 14.38
N ASN A 161 1.92 0.29 13.62
CA ASN A 161 2.90 -0.67 14.11
C ASN A 161 3.78 -0.08 15.23
N THR A 162 4.07 1.23 15.19
CA THR A 162 4.82 1.91 16.25
C THR A 162 4.01 2.00 17.54
N GLU A 163 2.72 2.34 17.45
CA GLU A 163 1.83 2.44 18.62
C GLU A 163 1.75 1.10 19.36
N ILE A 164 1.55 -0.01 18.64
CA ILE A 164 1.43 -1.34 19.29
C ILE A 164 2.77 -1.88 19.82
N ARG A 165 3.91 -1.36 19.34
CA ARG A 165 5.26 -1.81 19.75
C ARG A 165 5.89 -0.95 20.85
N THR A 166 5.46 0.29 21.03
CA THR A 166 6.09 1.26 21.95
C THR A 166 5.24 1.56 23.18
N PHE A 167 5.85 2.07 24.25
CA PHE A 167 5.12 2.50 25.44
C PHE A 167 4.54 3.91 25.25
N PRO A 168 3.28 4.20 25.63
CA PRO A 168 2.37 3.34 26.40
C PRO A 168 1.48 2.40 25.55
N GLY A 169 1.39 2.58 24.23
CA GLY A 169 0.46 1.85 23.35
C GLY A 169 0.55 0.32 23.44
N ARG A 170 1.75 -0.24 23.60
CA ARG A 170 1.99 -1.68 23.83
C ARG A 170 1.22 -2.24 25.04
N LEU A 171 1.02 -1.45 26.10
CA LEU A 171 0.20 -1.89 27.23
C LEU A 171 -1.27 -2.03 26.84
N TRP A 172 -1.80 -1.04 26.11
CA TRP A 172 -3.18 -1.08 25.61
C TRP A 172 -3.40 -2.21 24.63
N HIS A 173 -2.45 -2.43 23.73
CA HIS A 173 -2.44 -3.58 22.83
C HIS A 173 -2.53 -4.89 23.62
N THR A 174 -1.64 -5.10 24.60
CA THR A 174 -1.61 -6.35 25.37
C THR A 174 -2.87 -6.58 26.23
N ILE A 175 -3.47 -5.51 26.78
CA ILE A 175 -4.60 -5.63 27.73
C ILE A 175 -5.96 -5.68 27.03
N MET A 176 -6.15 -4.95 25.92
CA MET A 176 -7.46 -4.76 25.29
C MET A 176 -7.55 -5.13 23.80
N TYR A 177 -6.43 -5.12 23.07
CA TYR A 177 -6.40 -5.28 21.61
C TYR A 177 -5.39 -6.34 21.17
N SER A 178 -5.24 -7.40 21.98
CA SER A 178 -4.20 -8.42 21.80
C SER A 178 -4.37 -9.26 20.53
N ASP A 179 -5.57 -9.22 19.96
CA ASP A 179 -5.98 -9.85 18.71
C ASP A 179 -5.59 -9.06 17.47
N MET A 180 -5.21 -7.78 17.60
CA MET A 180 -4.84 -6.95 16.46
C MET A 180 -3.37 -7.19 16.03
N PRO A 181 -3.11 -7.76 14.85
CA PRO A 181 -1.76 -8.10 14.40
C PRO A 181 -1.01 -6.86 13.88
N LEU A 182 0.32 -7.01 13.69
CA LEU A 182 1.09 -6.03 12.91
C LEU A 182 0.56 -6.00 11.47
N ARG A 183 0.57 -4.82 10.85
CA ARG A 183 0.20 -4.64 9.45
C ARG A 183 1.45 -4.74 8.57
N GLU A 184 1.31 -5.40 7.44
CA GLU A 184 2.38 -5.55 6.45
C GLU A 184 2.55 -4.28 5.63
N ASN A 185 3.79 -4.01 5.27
CA ASN A 185 4.17 -2.81 4.53
C ASN A 185 4.51 -3.15 3.09
N PHE A 186 4.42 -2.14 2.21
CA PHE A 186 5.00 -2.28 0.87
C PHE A 186 6.51 -2.50 0.98
N GLU A 187 7.05 -3.48 0.26
CA GLU A 187 8.50 -3.63 0.16
C GLU A 187 9.09 -2.41 -0.58
N ALA A 188 10.21 -1.88 -0.09
CA ALA A 188 10.91 -0.82 -0.81
C ALA A 188 11.37 -1.41 -2.16
N THR A 189 10.79 -0.92 -3.26
CA THR A 189 10.93 -1.43 -4.64
C THR A 189 12.33 -1.30 -5.25
N THR A 190 13.37 -1.15 -4.42
CA THR A 190 14.75 -1.29 -4.84
C THR A 190 15.21 -2.70 -4.52
N GLU A 191 15.06 -3.61 -5.48
CA GLU A 191 16.01 -4.74 -5.57
C GLU A 191 17.40 -4.11 -5.55
N ASN A 192 18.18 -4.38 -4.50
CA ASN A 192 19.48 -3.77 -4.20
C ASN A 192 19.46 -2.35 -3.59
N ALA A 193 18.45 -1.97 -2.81
CA ALA A 193 18.49 -0.73 -2.00
C ALA A 193 19.75 -0.64 -1.12
N ASP A 194 20.25 -1.81 -0.69
CA ASP A 194 21.45 -1.97 0.12
C ASP A 194 22.76 -1.85 -0.68
N GLN A 195 22.71 -1.77 -2.01
CA GLN A 195 23.88 -1.56 -2.86
C GLN A 195 23.85 -0.17 -3.49
N ALA A 196 24.57 0.76 -2.87
CA ALA A 196 24.84 2.05 -3.49
C ALA A 196 25.56 1.86 -4.84
N PRO A 197 25.15 2.55 -5.92
CA PRO A 197 25.82 2.44 -7.21
C PRO A 197 27.29 2.87 -7.07
N GLN A 198 28.21 1.96 -7.36
CA GLN A 198 29.63 2.28 -7.42
C GLN A 198 29.89 3.04 -8.72
N VAL A 199 30.02 4.37 -8.62
CA VAL A 199 30.46 5.20 -9.74
C VAL A 199 31.95 4.95 -9.94
N GLN A 200 32.29 4.12 -10.94
CA GLN A 200 33.64 4.04 -11.47
C GLN A 200 33.76 5.11 -12.55
N PHE A 201 34.61 6.10 -12.32
CA PHE A 201 35.04 7.02 -13.37
C PHE A 201 36.13 6.30 -14.16
N GLU A 202 35.91 6.10 -15.46
CA GLU A 202 37.00 5.86 -16.43
C GLU A 202 37.75 7.15 -16.75
#